data_AF-A0A925HPV4-F1
#
_entry.id   AF-A0A925HPV4-F1
#
_cell.length_a   1.000
_cell.length_b   1.000
_cell.length_c   1.000
_cell.angle_alpha   90.00
_cell.angle_beta   90.00
_cell.angle_gamma   90.00
#
_symmetry.space_group_name_H-M   'P 1'
#
loop_
_entity.id
_entity.type
_entity.pdbx_description
1 polymer ?
#
loop_
_entity_poly.entity_id
_entity_poly.type
_entity_poly.pdbx_seq_one_letter_code
_entity_poly.pdbx_strand_id
1 'polypeptide(L)'
;MPVPRRDSPGFTTRAHLVEHFEKHGAEFPGLDIDAYLAAAQLLRDRPTGAEVLELRRRDGVITRFDNTSGAFLAVNRDGTIRTFFRPNDGASYFRRQASRTPGGGP
;
A
#
# COMPACT_ATOMS: atom_id res chain seq x y z
N MET A 1 13.79 11.83 23.78
CA MET A 1 12.44 12.27 23.36
C MET A 1 11.65 11.04 22.93
N PRO A 2 10.53 10.68 23.56
CA PRO A 2 9.68 9.62 23.06
C PRO A 2 8.87 10.18 21.88
N VAL A 3 9.12 9.69 20.67
CA VAL A 3 8.18 9.89 19.56
C VAL A 3 6.85 9.25 19.99
N PRO A 4 5.72 9.97 19.96
CA PRO A 4 4.44 9.31 20.16
C PRO A 4 4.32 8.28 19.02
N ARG A 5 4.28 6.99 19.38
CA ARG A 5 3.78 5.95 18.48
C ARG A 5 2.30 6.23 18.31
N ARG A 6 2.00 7.23 17.47
CA ARG A 6 0.65 7.44 16.94
C ARG A 6 0.27 6.11 16.33
N ASP A 7 -0.88 5.56 16.72
CA ASP A 7 -1.59 4.56 15.96
C ASP A 7 -1.42 4.90 14.48
N SER A 8 -0.56 4.13 13.83
CA SER A 8 -0.21 4.34 12.44
C SER A 8 -1.50 4.22 11.65
N PRO A 9 -1.95 5.25 10.90
CA PRO A 9 -3.28 5.22 10.30
C PRO A 9 -3.41 4.02 9.38
N GLY A 10 -4.26 3.08 9.75
CA GLY A 10 -4.55 1.87 8.99
C GLY A 10 -5.60 2.16 7.92
N PHE A 11 -6.54 1.22 7.77
CA PHE A 11 -7.78 1.50 7.04
C PHE A 11 -8.65 2.48 7.83
N THR A 12 -9.53 3.20 7.12
CA THR A 12 -10.44 4.20 7.72
C THR A 12 -11.26 3.65 8.88
N THR A 13 -11.73 2.41 8.79
CA THR A 13 -12.45 1.72 9.87
C THR A 13 -12.10 0.23 9.88
N ARG A 14 -12.37 -0.43 11.01
CA ARG A 14 -12.21 -1.89 11.14
C ARG A 14 -13.10 -2.65 10.17
N ALA A 15 -14.32 -2.18 9.92
CA ALA A 15 -15.21 -2.79 8.92
C ALA A 15 -14.58 -2.75 7.52
N HIS A 16 -14.02 -1.61 7.12
CA HIS A 16 -13.32 -1.47 5.84
C HIS A 16 -12.11 -2.40 5.73
N LEU A 17 -11.35 -2.59 6.81
CA LEU A 17 -10.26 -3.57 6.85
C LEU A 17 -10.78 -5.00 6.64
N VAL A 18 -11.84 -5.39 7.34
CA VAL A 18 -12.44 -6.73 7.22
C VAL A 18 -12.94 -6.96 5.80
N GLU A 19 -13.74 -6.05 5.24
CA GLU A 19 -14.25 -6.17 3.87
C GLU A 19 -13.11 -6.21 2.84
N HIS A 20 -12.03 -5.48 3.08
CA HIS A 20 -10.86 -5.48 2.20
C HIS A 20 -10.09 -6.80 2.30
N PHE A 21 -9.87 -7.30 3.51
CA PHE A 21 -9.25 -8.59 3.77
C PHE A 21 -10.07 -9.76 3.19
N GLU A 22 -11.40 -9.72 3.25
CA GLU A 22 -12.22 -10.77 2.65
C GLU A 22 -12.08 -10.81 1.11
N LYS A 23 -11.80 -9.67 0.48
CA LYS A 23 -11.62 -9.56 -0.98
C LYS A 23 -10.19 -9.90 -1.43
N HIS A 24 -9.19 -9.49 -0.65
CA HIS A 24 -7.79 -9.48 -1.05
C HIS A 24 -6.86 -10.32 -0.15
N GLY A 25 -7.31 -10.70 1.04
CA GLY A 25 -6.57 -11.57 1.97
C GLY A 25 -6.24 -12.93 1.35
N ALA A 26 -7.10 -13.44 0.45
CA ALA A 26 -6.82 -14.65 -0.32
C ALA A 26 -5.57 -14.56 -1.21
N GLU A 27 -5.14 -13.34 -1.60
CA GLU A 27 -3.92 -13.11 -2.38
C GLU A 27 -2.65 -13.24 -1.51
N PHE A 28 -2.81 -13.30 -0.19
CA PHE A 28 -1.76 -13.50 0.80
C PHE A 28 -2.04 -14.74 1.65
N PRO A 29 -1.81 -15.94 1.10
CA PRO A 29 -2.05 -17.18 1.83
C PRO A 29 -1.22 -17.22 3.13
N GLY A 30 -1.89 -17.45 4.25
CA GLY A 30 -1.26 -17.55 5.57
C GLY A 30 -1.18 -16.24 6.36
N LEU A 31 -1.72 -15.13 5.86
CA LEU A 31 -1.91 -13.92 6.66
C LEU A 31 -3.30 -13.88 7.29
N ASP A 32 -3.35 -13.68 8.60
CA ASP A 32 -4.55 -13.23 9.30
C ASP A 32 -4.79 -11.73 9.06
N ILE A 33 -5.99 -11.24 9.36
CA ILE A 33 -6.39 -9.84 9.19
C ILE A 33 -5.43 -8.84 9.87
N ASP A 34 -4.87 -9.20 11.04
CA ASP A 34 -3.93 -8.36 11.78
C ASP A 34 -2.55 -8.34 11.09
N ALA A 35 -2.06 -9.51 10.67
CA ALA A 35 -0.82 -9.64 9.91
C ALA A 35 -0.90 -8.94 8.54
N TYR A 36 -2.07 -8.95 7.92
CA TYR A 36 -2.38 -8.22 6.70
C TYR A 36 -2.33 -6.70 6.90
N LEU A 37 -2.95 -6.19 7.97
CA LEU A 37 -2.85 -4.78 8.35
C LEU A 37 -1.39 -4.39 8.63
N ALA A 38 -0.68 -5.21 9.39
CA ALA A 38 0.73 -4.99 9.72
C ALA A 38 1.61 -4.98 8.47
N ALA A 39 1.36 -5.87 7.49
CA ALA A 39 2.07 -5.89 6.22
C ALA A 39 1.84 -4.61 5.42
N ALA A 40 0.60 -4.12 5.37
CA ALA A 40 0.25 -2.88 4.69
C ALA A 40 0.93 -1.66 5.36
N GLN A 41 0.92 -1.59 6.70
CA GLN A 41 1.62 -0.56 7.46
C GLN A 41 3.14 -0.65 7.25
N LEU A 42 3.70 -1.86 7.29
CA LEU A 42 5.14 -2.07 7.08
C LEU A 42 5.57 -1.54 5.70
N LEU A 43 4.83 -1.85 4.63
CA LEU A 43 5.14 -1.35 3.29
C LEU A 43 5.01 0.18 3.19
N ARG A 44 4.08 0.77 3.94
CA ARG A 44 3.92 2.23 4.04
C ARG A 44 5.06 2.90 4.80
N ASP A 45 5.61 2.25 5.82
CA ASP A 45 6.67 2.80 6.66
C ASP A 45 8.07 2.43 6.15
N ARG A 46 8.17 1.44 5.24
CA ARG A 46 9.43 1.06 4.58
C ARG A 46 10.02 2.23 3.78
N PRO A 47 11.35 2.37 3.75
CA PRO A 47 12.02 3.32 2.87
C PRO A 47 11.81 2.91 1.41
N THR A 48 11.61 3.91 0.56
CA THR A 48 11.50 3.72 -0.90
C THR A 48 12.90 3.54 -1.49
N GLY A 49 13.02 2.77 -2.56
CA GLY A 49 14.31 2.43 -3.15
C GLY A 49 14.21 1.40 -4.27
N ALA A 50 15.24 0.57 -4.41
CA ALA A 50 15.28 -0.45 -5.46
C ALA A 50 14.19 -1.53 -5.29
N GLU A 51 13.85 -1.87 -4.06
CA GLU A 51 12.85 -2.90 -3.74
C GLU A 51 11.44 -2.33 -3.64
N VAL A 52 11.29 -1.11 -3.13
CA VAL A 52 9.98 -0.45 -2.95
C VAL A 52 9.88 0.75 -3.87
N LEU A 53 9.05 0.61 -4.89
CA LEU A 53 8.72 1.70 -5.80
C LEU A 53 7.64 2.58 -5.18
N GLU A 54 7.80 3.90 -5.24
CA GLU A 54 6.78 4.87 -4.83
C GLU A 54 6.40 5.76 -6.00
N LEU A 55 5.11 6.03 -6.12
CA LEU A 55 4.53 6.95 -7.08
C LEU A 55 3.58 7.89 -6.34
N ARG A 56 3.82 9.18 -6.46
CA ARG A 56 2.93 10.21 -5.91
C ARG A 56 2.06 10.76 -7.01
N ARG A 57 0.74 10.64 -6.86
CA ARG A 57 -0.23 11.20 -7.78
C ARG A 57 -0.51 12.67 -7.50
N ARG A 58 -0.98 13.41 -8.50
CA ARG A 58 -1.36 14.83 -8.37
C ARG A 58 -2.50 15.06 -7.37
N ASP A 59 -3.39 14.08 -7.25
CA ASP A 59 -4.47 14.04 -6.25
C ASP A 59 -3.99 13.79 -4.80
N GLY A 60 -2.68 13.62 -4.58
CA GLY A 60 -2.09 13.43 -3.26
C GLY A 60 -2.10 11.98 -2.76
N VAL A 61 -2.58 11.03 -3.58
CA VAL A 61 -2.47 9.60 -3.29
C VAL A 61 -1.04 9.14 -3.55
N ILE A 62 -0.48 8.43 -2.57
CA ILE A 62 0.85 7.82 -2.64
C ILE A 62 0.65 6.32 -2.86
N THR A 63 1.13 5.83 -3.99
CA THR A 63 1.11 4.42 -4.36
C THR A 63 2.49 3.83 -4.15
N ARG A 64 2.58 2.67 -3.52
CA ARG A 64 3.81 1.93 -3.30
C ARG A 64 3.69 0.51 -3.82
N PHE A 65 4.78 -0.02 -4.34
CA PHE A 65 4.85 -1.40 -4.81
C PHE A 65 6.14 -2.06 -4.34
N ASP A 66 5.99 -3.17 -3.64
CA ASP A 66 7.07 -4.02 -3.18
C ASP A 66 7.44 -5.02 -4.28
N ASN A 67 8.63 -4.87 -4.88
CA ASN A 67 9.12 -5.72 -5.95
C ASN A 67 9.51 -7.12 -5.44
N THR A 68 9.79 -7.26 -4.14
CA THR A 68 10.17 -8.52 -3.50
C THR A 68 8.96 -9.42 -3.25
N SER A 69 7.89 -8.86 -2.68
CA SER A 69 6.67 -9.58 -2.31
C SER A 69 5.58 -9.48 -3.39
N GLY A 70 5.72 -8.58 -4.36
CA GLY A 70 4.68 -8.24 -5.34
C GLY A 70 3.50 -7.48 -4.75
N ALA A 71 3.63 -6.93 -3.54
CA ALA A 71 2.54 -6.28 -2.84
C ALA A 71 2.37 -4.83 -3.30
N PHE A 72 1.14 -4.44 -3.58
CA PHE A 72 0.76 -3.10 -3.97
C PHE A 72 0.00 -2.43 -2.84
N LEU A 73 0.35 -1.18 -2.55
CA LEU A 73 -0.25 -0.36 -1.51
C LEU A 73 -0.62 0.99 -2.10
N ALA A 74 -1.80 1.51 -1.77
CA ALA A 74 -2.10 2.92 -1.98
C ALA A 74 -2.58 3.55 -0.67
N VAL A 75 -1.98 4.68 -0.34
CA VAL A 75 -2.31 5.46 0.85
C VAL A 75 -2.63 6.89 0.45
N ASN A 76 -3.50 7.53 1.23
CA ASN A 76 -3.71 8.97 1.10
C ASN A 76 -2.52 9.75 1.65
N ARG A 77 -2.46 11.05 1.35
CA ARG A 77 -1.44 11.97 1.90
C ARG A 77 -1.41 11.99 3.43
N ASP A 78 -2.53 11.74 4.10
CA ASP A 78 -2.63 11.67 5.56
C ASP A 78 -2.11 10.35 6.15
N GLY A 79 -1.82 9.35 5.31
CA GLY A 79 -1.31 8.04 5.71
C GLY A 79 -2.38 6.95 5.82
N THR A 80 -3.67 7.27 5.66
CA THR A 80 -4.77 6.28 5.59
C THR A 80 -4.58 5.33 4.42
N ILE A 81 -4.68 4.04 4.69
CA ILE A 81 -4.61 2.96 3.70
C ILE A 81 -5.92 2.95 2.90
N ARG A 82 -5.81 3.17 1.59
CA ARG A 82 -6.94 3.05 0.65
C ARG A 82 -7.11 1.62 0.15
N THR A 83 -6.00 0.97 -0.17
CA THR A 83 -5.99 -0.40 -0.68
C THR A 83 -4.61 -1.02 -0.47
N PHE A 84 -4.58 -2.34 -0.26
CA PHE A 84 -3.36 -3.12 -0.15
C PHE A 84 -3.63 -4.50 -0.77
N PHE A 85 -3.00 -4.89 -1.87
CA PHE A 85 -3.30 -6.18 -2.51
C PHE A 85 -2.12 -6.67 -3.34
N ARG A 86 -2.13 -7.92 -3.80
CA ARG A 86 -1.05 -8.47 -4.64
C ARG A 86 -1.53 -8.66 -6.08
N PRO A 87 -1.27 -7.72 -7.01
CA PRO A 87 -1.65 -7.90 -8.40
C PRO A 87 -0.97 -9.14 -9.02
N ASN A 88 -1.74 -9.96 -9.76
CA ASN A 88 -1.20 -11.10 -10.52
C ASN A 88 -0.10 -10.69 -11.52
N ASP A 89 -0.20 -9.48 -12.08
CA ASP A 89 0.79 -8.89 -13.01
C ASP A 89 2.03 -8.30 -12.33
N GLY A 90 2.08 -8.27 -10.99
CA GLY A 90 3.18 -7.70 -10.22
C GLY A 90 3.60 -6.31 -10.69
N ALA A 91 4.89 -6.15 -11.02
CA ALA A 91 5.48 -4.88 -11.43
C ALA A 91 4.83 -4.28 -12.70
N SER A 92 4.27 -5.12 -13.58
CA SER A 92 3.54 -4.66 -14.77
C SER A 92 2.29 -3.87 -14.39
N TYR A 93 1.61 -4.25 -13.30
CA TYR A 93 0.47 -3.48 -12.78
C TYR A 93 0.92 -2.09 -12.29
N PHE A 94 2.01 -2.03 -11.52
CA PHE A 94 2.56 -0.77 -11.02
C PHE A 94 2.97 0.16 -12.17
N ARG A 95 3.65 -0.37 -13.20
CA ARG A 95 4.03 0.41 -14.40
C ARG A 95 2.81 0.98 -15.14
N ARG A 96 1.71 0.23 -15.22
CA ARG A 96 0.44 0.71 -15.81
C ARG A 96 -0.21 1.82 -14.97
N GLN A 97 -0.10 1.75 -13.64
CA GLN A 97 -0.57 2.82 -12.75
C GLN A 97 0.31 4.07 -12.85
N ALA A 98 1.63 3.88 -13.00
CA ALA A 98 2.57 4.96 -13.24
C ALA A 98 2.31 5.69 -14.56
N SER A 99 2.07 4.95 -15.65
CA SER A 99 1.77 5.56 -16.96
C SER A 99 0.41 6.25 -17.03
N ARG A 100 -0.56 5.85 -16.19
CA ARG A 100 -1.88 6.47 -16.07
C ARG A 100 -1.91 7.76 -15.26
N THR A 101 -0.79 8.16 -14.65
CA THR A 101 -0.68 9.45 -13.96
C THR A 101 -0.04 10.44 -14.94
N PRO A 102 -0.81 11.26 -15.69
CA PRO A 102 -0.19 12.27 -16.54
C PRO A 102 0.28 13.40 -15.63
N GLY A 103 1.60 13.48 -15.44
CA GLY A 103 2.20 14.70 -14.90
C GLY A 103 3.28 14.52 -13.85
N GLY A 104 4.21 13.59 -14.08
CA GLY A 104 5.55 13.63 -13.50
C GLY A 104 6.59 13.54 -14.62
N GLY A 105 6.82 14.64 -15.32
CA GLY A 105 7.96 14.78 -16.21
C GLY A 105 7.93 16.13 -16.96
N PRO A 106 9.09 16.75 -17.21
CA PRO A 106 10.30 16.82 -16.37
C PRO A 106 10.16 17.80 -15.19
#